data_AF-A0A8J2JHA9-F1
#
_entry.id   AF-A0A8J2JHA9-F1
#
_cell.length_a   1.000
_cell.length_b   1.000
_cell.length_c   1.000
_cell.angle_alpha   90.00
_cell.angle_beta   90.00
_cell.angle_gamma   90.00
#
_symmetry.space_group_name_H-M   'P 1'
#
loop_
_entity.id
_entity.type
_entity.pdbx_description
1 polymer ?
#
loop_
_entity_poly.entity_id
_entity_poly.type
_entity_poly.pdbx_seq_one_letter_code
_entity_poly.pdbx_strand_id
1 'polypeptide(L)'
;GLKGPTDPLKITGASEMNQFDSTSRRVVLSISGENESEKFLLEDVKTMKNLKLPAQSIDTKLLKKKWKYLEEVDLKSYTNACPTILVGEDNADLI
;
A
#
# COMPACT_ATOMS: atom_id res chain seq x y z
N GLY A 1 -13.91 -10.52 -9.37
CA GLY A 1 -13.41 -9.64 -8.29
C GLY A 1 -13.20 -10.45 -7.03
N LEU A 2 -12.48 -9.90 -6.05
CA LEU A 2 -12.28 -10.51 -4.74
C LEU A 2 -13.64 -10.67 -4.02
N LYS A 3 -13.79 -11.77 -3.27
CA LYS A 3 -15.03 -12.12 -2.56
C LYS A 3 -14.84 -11.95 -1.07
N GLY A 4 -15.88 -11.46 -0.40
CA GLY A 4 -15.89 -11.19 1.03
C GLY A 4 -17.12 -10.39 1.42
N PRO A 5 -17.42 -10.28 2.73
CA PRO A 5 -18.52 -9.46 3.21
C PRO A 5 -18.31 -8.00 2.83
N THR A 6 -19.42 -7.30 2.56
CA THR A 6 -19.39 -5.85 2.38
C THR A 6 -19.02 -5.19 3.70
N ASP A 7 -18.06 -4.28 3.66
CA ASP A 7 -17.53 -3.55 4.80
C ASP A 7 -17.13 -2.14 4.34
N PRO A 8 -18.03 -1.14 4.43
CA PRO A 8 -17.79 0.21 3.93
C PRO A 8 -16.50 0.84 4.47
N LEU A 9 -15.77 1.55 3.60
CA LEU A 9 -14.50 2.18 3.93
C LEU A 9 -14.56 3.69 3.70
N LYS A 10 -14.03 4.47 4.65
CA LYS A 10 -13.72 5.89 4.50
C LYS A 10 -12.23 6.11 4.72
N ILE A 11 -11.57 6.79 3.80
CA ILE A 11 -10.16 7.18 3.90
C ILE A 11 -10.09 8.71 3.98
N THR A 12 -9.34 9.21 4.95
CA THR A 12 -9.04 10.63 5.14
C THR A 12 -7.55 10.79 5.44
N GLY A 13 -6.90 11.84 4.93
CA GLY A 13 -5.50 12.16 5.27
C GLY A 13 -4.42 11.43 4.46
N ALA A 14 -4.72 10.31 3.80
CA ALA A 14 -3.76 9.60 2.93
C ALA A 14 -3.62 10.23 1.51
N SER A 15 -4.53 11.12 1.14
CA SER A 15 -4.42 11.98 -0.04
C SER A 15 -5.20 13.27 0.20
N GLU A 16 -5.13 14.21 -0.74
CA GLU A 16 -5.91 15.45 -0.72
C GLU A 16 -7.44 15.23 -0.80
N MET A 17 -7.88 13.98 -1.01
CA MET A 17 -9.30 13.64 -1.16
C MET A 17 -9.78 12.74 -0.02
N ASN A 18 -10.87 13.16 0.62
CA ASN A 18 -11.69 12.26 1.42
C ASN A 18 -12.40 11.30 0.47
N GLN A 19 -12.22 10.00 0.67
CA GLN A 19 -12.82 8.98 -0.19
C GLN A 19 -13.70 8.06 0.64
N PHE A 20 -14.88 7.74 0.12
CA PHE A 20 -15.82 6.82 0.74
C PHE A 20 -16.25 5.79 -0.31
N ASP A 21 -16.21 4.51 0.05
CA ASP A 21 -16.65 3.39 -0.79
C ASP A 21 -17.59 2.50 0.00
N SER A 22 -18.89 2.61 -0.28
CA SER A 22 -19.94 1.78 0.33
C SER A 22 -19.96 0.34 -0.19
N THR A 23 -19.23 0.07 -1.28
CA THR A 23 -19.14 -1.26 -1.90
C THR A 23 -17.86 -2.00 -1.55
N SER A 24 -17.05 -1.40 -0.67
CA SER A 24 -15.83 -2.01 -0.14
C SER A 24 -16.16 -3.37 0.48
N ARG A 25 -15.23 -4.31 0.30
CA ARG A 25 -15.32 -5.67 0.81
C ARG A 25 -14.10 -5.95 1.66
N ARG A 26 -14.32 -6.67 2.76
CA ARG A 26 -13.25 -7.24 3.57
C ARG A 26 -12.79 -8.55 2.96
N VAL A 27 -11.50 -8.68 2.70
CA VAL A 27 -10.90 -9.83 2.01
C VAL A 27 -9.62 -10.26 2.70
N VAL A 28 -9.22 -11.49 2.43
CA VAL A 28 -7.91 -12.02 2.83
C VAL A 28 -7.10 -12.23 1.56
N LEU A 29 -5.85 -11.81 1.55
CA LEU A 29 -4.95 -11.98 0.41
C LEU A 29 -3.54 -12.33 0.87
N SER A 30 -2.75 -12.91 -0.03
CA SER A 30 -1.33 -13.18 0.23
C SER A 30 -0.47 -12.33 -0.69
N ILE A 31 0.60 -11.76 -0.13
CA ILE A 31 1.63 -11.00 -0.87
C ILE A 31 2.98 -11.71 -0.77
N SER A 32 3.85 -11.44 -1.73
CA SER A 32 5.26 -11.84 -1.71
C SER A 32 6.11 -10.76 -2.37
N GLY A 33 7.40 -10.74 -2.06
CA GLY A 33 8.37 -9.99 -2.86
C GLY A 33 8.40 -10.49 -4.31
N GLU A 34 8.79 -9.63 -5.24
CA GLU A 34 8.83 -9.95 -6.67
C GLU A 34 9.72 -11.17 -6.98
N ASN A 35 10.80 -11.34 -6.21
CA ASN A 35 11.78 -12.43 -6.35
C ASN A 35 11.77 -13.40 -5.16
N GLU A 36 10.74 -13.36 -4.32
CA GLU A 36 10.67 -14.14 -3.09
C GLU A 36 9.56 -15.19 -3.17
N SER A 37 9.81 -16.37 -2.60
CA SER A 37 8.82 -17.46 -2.50
C SER A 37 8.00 -17.39 -1.22
N GLU A 38 8.50 -16.68 -0.21
CA GLU A 38 7.80 -16.49 1.05
C GLU A 38 6.55 -15.64 0.84
N LYS A 39 5.44 -16.08 1.47
CA LYS A 39 4.14 -15.42 1.36
C LYS A 39 3.71 -14.93 2.73
N PHE A 40 3.28 -13.69 2.76
CA PHE A 40 2.70 -13.06 3.94
C PHE A 40 1.20 -12.96 3.76
N LEU A 41 0.45 -13.41 4.77
CA LEU A 41 -0.99 -13.30 4.79
C LEU A 41 -1.38 -11.90 5.29
N LEU A 42 -2.15 -11.19 4.49
CA LEU A 42 -2.81 -9.96 4.90
C LEU A 42 -4.28 -10.26 5.20
N GLU A 43 -4.61 -10.15 6.49
CA GLU A 43 -5.97 -10.25 6.99
C GLU A 43 -6.58 -8.85 7.07
N ASP A 44 -7.92 -8.79 7.10
CA ASP A 44 -8.69 -7.53 7.18
C ASP A 44 -8.41 -6.48 6.09
N VAL A 45 -8.06 -6.93 4.88
CA VAL A 45 -7.84 -6.01 3.76
C VAL A 45 -9.17 -5.50 3.23
N LYS A 46 -9.30 -4.18 3.06
CA LYS A 46 -10.50 -3.55 2.50
C LYS A 46 -10.30 -3.15 1.05
N THR A 47 -11.20 -3.57 0.16
CA THR A 47 -11.12 -3.20 -1.25
C THR A 47 -11.58 -1.77 -1.49
N MET A 48 -10.98 -1.08 -2.45
CA MET A 48 -11.46 0.23 -2.91
C MET A 48 -11.47 0.27 -4.44
N LYS A 49 -12.57 0.72 -5.04
CA LYS A 49 -12.68 0.73 -6.51
C LYS A 49 -11.62 1.59 -7.18
N ASN A 50 -11.35 2.76 -6.62
CA ASN A 50 -10.38 3.73 -7.14
C ASN A 50 -9.59 4.31 -5.98
N LEU A 51 -8.47 3.68 -5.60
CA LEU A 51 -7.57 4.22 -4.61
C LEU A 51 -6.80 5.41 -5.20
N LYS A 52 -7.26 6.64 -4.93
CA LYS A 52 -6.59 7.86 -5.40
C LYS A 52 -5.46 8.28 -4.46
N LEU A 53 -4.30 7.63 -4.61
CA LEU A 53 -3.06 8.06 -3.98
C LEU A 53 -2.19 8.84 -4.98
N PRO A 54 -1.39 9.81 -4.51
CA PRO A 54 -0.50 10.56 -5.38
C PRO A 54 0.53 9.62 -6.02
N ALA A 55 0.87 9.87 -7.28
CA ALA A 55 1.96 9.16 -7.95
C ALA A 55 3.28 9.49 -7.25
N GLN A 56 4.14 8.48 -7.10
CA GLN A 56 5.42 8.59 -6.44
C GLN A 56 6.56 8.19 -7.38
N SER A 57 7.72 8.82 -7.19
CA SER A 57 8.95 8.48 -7.89
C SER A 57 10.06 8.32 -6.87
N ILE A 58 10.83 7.24 -6.98
CA ILE A 58 12.01 6.99 -6.16
C ILE A 58 13.19 6.62 -7.07
N ASP A 59 14.29 7.35 -6.92
CA ASP A 59 15.58 6.97 -7.46
C ASP A 59 16.43 6.30 -6.37
N THR A 60 16.46 4.97 -6.38
CA THR A 60 17.17 4.20 -5.36
C THR A 60 18.68 4.40 -5.43
N LYS A 61 19.25 4.78 -6.57
CA LYS A 61 20.69 5.10 -6.65
C LYS A 61 21.02 6.36 -5.86
N LEU A 62 20.16 7.37 -5.92
CA LEU A 62 20.31 8.58 -5.11
C LEU A 62 20.08 8.30 -3.63
N LEU A 63 19.06 7.48 -3.29
CA LEU A 63 18.81 7.08 -1.89
C LEU A 63 20.03 6.36 -1.30
N LYS A 64 20.58 5.35 -2.00
CA LYS A 64 21.74 4.57 -1.52
C LYS A 64 23.00 5.42 -1.33
N LYS A 65 23.24 6.40 -2.22
CA LYS A 65 24.34 7.37 -2.05
C LYS A 65 24.17 8.26 -0.82
N LYS A 66 22.92 8.63 -0.50
CA LYS A 66 22.61 9.53 0.61
C LYS A 66 22.58 8.80 1.96
N TRP A 67 22.11 7.56 1.97
CA TRP A 67 21.95 6.76 3.17
C TRP A 67 22.62 5.41 3.03
N LYS A 68 23.80 5.29 3.66
CA LYS A 68 24.64 4.09 3.58
C LYS A 68 23.93 2.80 3.98
N TYR A 69 23.03 2.86 4.96
CA TYR A 69 22.26 1.68 5.41
C TYR A 69 21.28 1.14 4.35
N LEU A 70 21.02 1.88 3.27
CA LEU A 70 20.20 1.40 2.15
C LEU A 70 21.03 0.68 1.08
N GLU A 71 22.37 0.70 1.15
CA GLU A 71 23.23 0.07 0.13
C GLU A 71 22.91 -1.41 -0.08
N GLU A 72 22.67 -2.13 1.02
CA GLU A 72 22.41 -3.57 1.05
C GLU A 72 20.96 -3.95 0.72
N VAL A 73 20.03 -3.00 0.70
CA VAL A 73 18.60 -3.28 0.45
C VAL A 73 18.35 -3.40 -1.06
N ASP A 74 17.77 -4.52 -1.51
CA ASP A 74 17.37 -4.70 -2.91
C ASP A 74 16.11 -3.90 -3.24
N LEU A 75 16.28 -2.62 -3.61
CA LEU A 75 15.21 -1.70 -3.96
C LEU A 75 15.31 -1.28 -5.42
N LYS A 76 14.23 -1.49 -6.18
CA LYS A 76 14.07 -0.99 -7.54
C LYS A 76 13.61 0.46 -7.54
N SER A 77 14.21 1.27 -8.42
CA SER A 77 13.69 2.60 -8.73
C SER A 77 12.36 2.52 -9.46
N TYR A 78 11.52 3.53 -9.26
CA TYR A 78 10.26 3.67 -10.00
C TYR A 78 9.96 5.15 -10.26
N THR A 79 9.19 5.42 -11.30
CA THR A 79 8.86 6.78 -11.75
C THR A 79 7.37 6.88 -11.98
N ASN A 80 6.72 7.88 -11.39
CA ASN A 80 5.28 8.13 -11.45
C ASN A 80 4.43 6.86 -11.20
N ALA A 81 4.86 6.03 -10.26
CA ALA A 81 4.12 4.85 -9.84
C ALA A 81 2.94 5.27 -8.97
N CYS A 82 1.73 4.83 -9.33
CA CYS A 82 0.53 5.04 -8.51
C CYS A 82 0.34 3.84 -7.57
N PRO A 83 0.36 4.02 -6.24
CA PRO A 83 0.16 2.92 -5.32
C PRO A 83 -1.25 2.31 -5.44
N THR A 84 -1.33 0.98 -5.40
CA THR A 84 -2.60 0.22 -5.51
C THR A 84 -3.02 -0.44 -4.21
N ILE A 85 -2.10 -0.51 -3.25
CA ILE A 85 -2.31 -1.04 -1.90
C ILE A 85 -1.79 0.02 -0.93
N LEU A 86 -2.60 0.35 0.07
CA LEU A 86 -2.20 1.18 1.20
C LEU A 86 -2.07 0.25 2.42
N VAL A 87 -0.87 0.14 2.96
CA VAL A 87 -0.61 -0.57 4.22
C VAL A 87 -0.42 0.49 5.29
N GLY A 88 -1.21 0.41 6.36
CA GLY A 88 -1.15 1.30 7.50
C GLY A 88 -1.70 0.61 8.73
N GLU A 89 -1.60 1.28 9.87
CA GLU A 89 -2.20 0.82 11.12
C GLU A 89 -3.49 1.59 11.41
N ASP A 90 -4.49 0.87 11.91
CA ASP A 90 -5.72 1.49 12.41
C ASP A 90 -5.42 2.26 13.70
N ASN A 91 -6.01 3.45 13.82
CA ASN A 91 -5.83 4.33 14.98
C ASN A 91 -4.36 4.71 15.25
N ALA A 92 -3.63 5.12 14.21
CA ALA A 92 -2.25 5.61 14.36
C ALA A 92 -2.12 6.80 15.33
N ASP A 93 -3.23 7.47 15.68
CA ASP A 93 -3.33 8.49 16.73
C ASP A 93 -3.23 7.94 18.17
N LEU A 94 -3.28 6.63 18.36
CA LEU A 94 -3.11 5.95 19.65
C LEU A 94 -1.67 5.50 19.93
N ILE A 95 -0.71 5.83 19.06
CA ILE A 95 0.70 5.42 19.11
C ILE A 95 1.62 6.62 19.31
#